data_AF-A0A1V1VDV8-F1
#
_entry.id   AF-A0A1V1VDV8-F1
#
_cell.length_a   1.000
_cell.length_b   1.000
_cell.length_c   1.000
_cell.angle_alpha   90.00
_cell.angle_beta   90.00
_cell.angle_gamma   90.00
#
_symmetry.space_group_name_H-M   'P 1'
#
loop_
_entity.id
_entity.type
_entity.pdbx_description
1 polymer ?
#
loop_
_entity_poly.entity_id
_entity_poly.type
_entity_poly.pdbx_seq_one_letter_code
_entity_poly.pdbx_strand_id
1 'polypeptide(L)'
;MQHRFDLSALEPKAYKPMLGLEGYLDQTDLEPKLKELIKVRASIINGCAFCIQMHTDKAKSLGETDHRLFAVAAWKESPLFTDEERAVLALTDEVTEIAKGGVSEEVYQACIKLMGEQKTAQCLMQIVTINAWNRIALTTCMYHEAE
;
A
#
# COMPACT_ATOMS: atom_id res chain seq x y z
N MET A 1 -3.22 -23.78 -2.62
CA MET A 1 -3.44 -23.09 -3.92
C MET A 1 -2.29 -23.47 -4.84
N GLN A 2 -2.46 -23.48 -6.16
CA GLN A 2 -1.36 -23.75 -7.09
C GLN A 2 -0.91 -22.42 -7.72
N HIS A 3 0.38 -22.14 -7.67
CA HIS A 3 0.99 -20.99 -8.32
C HIS A 3 0.76 -21.09 -9.83
N ARG A 4 0.31 -20.02 -10.50
CA ARG A 4 -0.02 -20.07 -11.93
C ARG A 4 1.24 -20.04 -12.79
N PHE A 5 2.01 -18.97 -12.71
CA PHE A 5 3.31 -18.83 -13.37
C PHE A 5 4.13 -17.71 -12.71
N ASP A 6 5.45 -17.76 -12.90
CA ASP A 6 6.35 -16.70 -12.43
C ASP A 6 6.46 -15.59 -13.49
N LEU A 7 5.79 -14.46 -13.24
CA LEU A 7 5.81 -13.31 -14.13
C LEU A 7 7.21 -12.69 -14.24
N SER A 8 8.02 -12.75 -13.19
CA SER A 8 9.37 -12.18 -13.18
C SER A 8 10.33 -12.97 -14.07
N ALA A 9 10.15 -14.29 -14.14
CA ALA A 9 10.93 -15.17 -15.01
C ALA A 9 10.49 -15.08 -16.49
N LEU A 10 9.18 -14.95 -16.75
CA LEU A 10 8.64 -14.88 -18.11
C LEU A 10 8.80 -13.50 -18.74
N GLU A 11 8.59 -12.43 -17.98
CA GLU A 11 8.60 -11.04 -18.46
C GLU A 11 9.56 -10.13 -17.66
N PRO A 12 10.86 -10.48 -17.57
CA PRO A 12 11.81 -9.76 -16.73
C PRO A 12 11.99 -8.29 -17.12
N LYS A 13 11.82 -7.97 -18.42
CA LYS A 13 11.93 -6.59 -18.92
C LYS A 13 10.75 -5.72 -18.49
N ALA A 14 9.56 -6.30 -18.30
CA ALA A 14 8.39 -5.59 -17.78
C ALA A 14 8.36 -5.56 -16.25
N TYR A 15 8.89 -6.61 -15.59
CA TYR A 15 8.97 -6.70 -14.14
C TYR A 15 10.03 -5.76 -13.55
N LYS A 16 11.19 -5.60 -14.21
CA LYS A 16 12.27 -4.74 -13.71
C LYS A 16 11.86 -3.27 -13.46
N PRO A 17 11.09 -2.60 -14.32
CA PRO A 17 10.53 -1.27 -14.03
C PRO A 17 9.70 -1.19 -12.75
N MET A 18 8.94 -2.24 -12.40
CA MET A 18 8.20 -2.28 -11.13
C MET A 18 9.14 -2.21 -9.92
N LEU A 19 10.27 -2.93 -9.97
CA LEU A 19 11.33 -2.81 -8.94
C LEU A 19 12.00 -1.43 -8.95
N GLY A 20 12.08 -0.78 -10.12
CA GLY A 20 12.55 0.60 -10.24
C GLY A 20 11.66 1.60 -9.50
N LEU A 21 10.33 1.39 -9.53
CA LEU A 21 9.39 2.20 -8.74
C LEU A 21 9.62 2.01 -7.23
N GLU A 22 9.84 0.78 -6.76
CA GLU A 22 10.20 0.54 -5.35
C GLU A 22 11.51 1.26 -4.98
N GLY A 23 12.54 1.17 -5.82
CA GLY A 23 13.82 1.85 -5.57
C GLY A 23 13.70 3.39 -5.53
N TYR A 24 12.78 3.98 -6.30
CA TYR A 24 12.41 5.39 -6.17
C TYR A 24 11.69 5.66 -4.85
N LEU A 25 10.69 4.84 -4.52
CA LEU A 25 9.88 5.00 -3.31
C LEU A 25 10.71 4.89 -2.04
N ASP A 26 11.76 4.06 -2.03
CA ASP A 26 12.71 3.97 -0.91
C ASP A 26 13.44 5.30 -0.63
N GLN A 27 13.64 6.13 -1.66
CA GLN A 27 14.33 7.42 -1.57
C GLN A 27 13.40 8.60 -1.25
N THR A 28 12.08 8.36 -1.14
CA THR A 28 11.11 9.41 -0.78
C THR A 28 11.16 9.76 0.70
N ASP A 29 10.72 10.99 1.02
CA ASP A 29 10.66 11.55 2.37
C ASP A 29 9.49 11.03 3.21
N LEU A 30 8.75 10.03 2.72
CA LEU A 30 7.71 9.37 3.50
C LEU A 30 8.33 8.57 4.64
N GLU A 31 7.73 8.61 5.82
CA GLU A 31 8.17 7.77 6.92
C GLU A 31 8.06 6.28 6.55
N PRO A 32 9.05 5.44 6.87
CA PRO A 32 9.02 4.02 6.52
C PRO A 32 7.75 3.29 7.00
N LYS A 33 7.25 3.62 8.20
CA LYS A 33 6.00 3.04 8.72
C LYS A 33 4.79 3.48 7.91
N LEU A 34 4.73 4.75 7.48
CA LEU A 34 3.64 5.25 6.63
C LEU A 34 3.63 4.54 5.26
N LYS A 35 4.80 4.30 4.66
CA LYS A 35 4.92 3.52 3.42
C LYS A 35 4.27 2.13 3.59
N GLU A 36 4.61 1.42 4.67
CA GLU A 36 4.04 0.09 4.92
C GLU A 36 2.56 0.14 5.31
N LEU A 37 2.07 1.16 6.03
CA LEU A 37 0.63 1.32 6.30
C LEU A 37 -0.18 1.48 5.02
N ILE A 38 0.30 2.29 4.06
CA ILE A 38 -0.31 2.41 2.72
C ILE A 38 -0.36 1.03 2.06
N LYS A 39 0.77 0.31 2.06
CA LYS A 39 0.89 -0.97 1.38
C LYS A 39 -0.04 -2.03 2.00
N VAL A 40 -0.10 -2.09 3.33
CA VAL A 40 -1.01 -2.98 4.08
C VAL A 40 -2.46 -2.62 3.77
N ARG A 41 -2.86 -1.34 3.85
CA ARG A 41 -4.24 -0.93 3.66
C ARG A 41 -4.75 -1.23 2.25
N ALA A 42 -4.00 -0.86 1.22
CA ALA A 42 -4.36 -1.16 -0.17
C ALA A 42 -4.47 -2.68 -0.41
N SER A 43 -3.57 -3.47 0.19
CA SER A 43 -3.57 -4.92 0.09
C SER A 43 -4.77 -5.57 0.77
N ILE A 44 -5.23 -5.02 1.91
CA ILE A 44 -6.46 -5.43 2.59
C ILE A 44 -7.67 -5.22 1.67
N ILE A 45 -7.80 -4.04 1.06
CA ILE A 45 -8.92 -3.72 0.16
C ILE A 45 -8.91 -4.64 -1.07
N ASN A 46 -7.75 -4.86 -1.68
CA ASN A 46 -7.62 -5.74 -2.84
C ASN A 46 -7.70 -7.24 -2.50
N GLY A 47 -7.62 -7.63 -1.22
CA GLY A 47 -7.61 -9.03 -0.79
C GLY A 47 -6.32 -9.79 -1.12
N CYS A 48 -5.17 -9.11 -1.24
CA CYS A 48 -3.88 -9.75 -1.52
C CYS A 48 -3.24 -10.32 -0.24
N ALA A 49 -3.57 -11.55 0.15
CA ALA A 49 -3.01 -12.19 1.36
C ALA A 49 -1.47 -12.21 1.40
N PHE A 50 -0.83 -12.54 0.27
CA PHE A 50 0.64 -12.50 0.12
C PHE A 50 1.20 -11.11 0.47
N CYS A 51 0.61 -10.06 -0.10
CA CYS A 51 1.05 -8.69 0.10
C CYS A 51 0.79 -8.23 1.54
N ILE A 52 -0.36 -8.61 2.12
CA ILE A 52 -0.69 -8.29 3.51
C ILE A 52 0.39 -8.84 4.44
N GLN A 53 0.71 -10.13 4.36
CA GLN A 53 1.73 -10.73 5.24
C GLN A 53 3.09 -10.05 5.08
N MET A 54 3.57 -9.95 3.83
CA MET A 54 4.88 -9.36 3.53
C MET A 54 5.01 -7.94 4.11
N HIS A 55 3.99 -7.11 3.95
CA HIS A 55 4.02 -5.73 4.43
C HIS A 55 3.75 -5.60 5.92
N THR A 56 2.96 -6.49 6.53
CA THR A 56 2.82 -6.53 7.99
C THR A 56 4.13 -6.96 8.66
N ASP A 57 4.84 -7.94 8.11
CA ASP A 57 6.14 -8.38 8.65
C ASP A 57 7.18 -7.28 8.52
N LYS A 58 7.20 -6.59 7.37
CA LYS A 58 8.07 -5.43 7.17
C LYS A 58 7.73 -4.29 8.14
N ALA A 59 6.45 -3.96 8.32
CA ALA A 59 6.01 -2.94 9.26
C ALA A 59 6.42 -3.27 10.70
N LYS A 60 6.26 -4.53 11.13
CA LYS A 60 6.74 -5.01 12.45
C LYS A 60 8.23 -4.81 12.62
N SER A 61 9.03 -5.11 11.60
CA SER A 61 10.49 -4.88 11.63
C SER A 61 10.87 -3.40 11.79
N LEU A 62 9.97 -2.48 11.42
CA LEU A 62 10.11 -1.04 11.58
C LEU A 62 9.52 -0.50 12.90
N GLY A 63 9.09 -1.40 13.80
CA GLY A 63 8.53 -1.04 15.11
C GLY A 63 7.03 -0.76 15.11
N GLU A 64 6.29 -1.16 14.07
CA GLU A 64 4.83 -1.12 14.10
C GLU A 64 4.25 -2.20 15.02
N THR A 65 3.09 -1.95 15.63
CA THR A 65 2.49 -2.85 16.63
C THR A 65 1.36 -3.70 16.04
N ASP A 66 1.16 -4.89 16.60
CA ASP A 66 0.02 -5.75 16.22
C ASP A 66 -1.32 -5.03 16.37
N HIS A 67 -1.51 -4.26 17.46
CA HIS A 67 -2.73 -3.49 17.67
C HIS A 67 -3.01 -2.49 16.55
N ARG A 68 -2.00 -1.76 16.09
CA ARG A 68 -2.15 -0.82 14.97
C ARG A 68 -2.34 -1.54 13.65
N LEU A 69 -1.60 -2.62 13.37
CA LEU A 69 -1.76 -3.41 12.15
C LEU A 69 -3.15 -4.02 12.01
N PHE A 70 -3.71 -4.58 13.08
CA PHE A 70 -5.09 -5.05 13.09
C PHE A 70 -6.09 -3.90 12.91
N ALA A 71 -5.83 -2.74 13.52
CA ALA A 71 -6.69 -1.57 13.40
C ALA A 71 -6.70 -0.96 11.99
N VAL A 72 -5.70 -1.21 11.12
CA VAL A 72 -5.68 -0.69 9.74
C VAL A 72 -6.92 -1.12 8.94
N ALA A 73 -7.44 -2.32 9.17
CA ALA A 73 -8.64 -2.80 8.50
C ALA A 73 -9.88 -1.93 8.79
N ALA A 74 -9.93 -1.33 9.98
CA ALA A 74 -11.04 -0.52 10.49
C ALA A 74 -10.56 0.88 10.95
N TRP A 75 -9.59 1.45 10.23
CA TRP A 75 -8.86 2.65 10.67
C TRP A 75 -9.75 3.86 10.98
N LYS A 76 -10.89 3.99 10.30
CA LYS A 76 -11.83 5.12 10.48
C LYS A 76 -12.32 5.24 11.91
N GLU A 77 -12.58 4.12 12.59
CA GLU A 77 -13.07 4.06 13.97
C GLU A 77 -11.93 3.96 15.01
N SER A 78 -10.69 3.75 14.56
CA SER A 78 -9.56 3.60 15.46
C SER A 78 -8.93 4.94 15.84
N PRO A 79 -8.71 5.22 17.14
CA PRO A 79 -8.00 6.42 17.60
C PRO A 79 -6.47 6.28 17.49
N LEU A 80 -5.96 5.16 16.97
CA LEU A 80 -4.53 4.85 17.01
C LEU A 80 -3.71 5.58 15.93
N PHE A 81 -4.36 6.23 14.97
CA PHE A 81 -3.71 6.86 13.81
C PHE A 81 -3.72 8.38 13.93
N THR A 82 -2.61 9.02 13.55
CA THR A 82 -2.50 10.48 13.53
C THR A 82 -3.37 11.09 12.43
N ASP A 83 -3.61 12.40 12.46
CA ASP A 83 -4.36 13.09 11.41
C ASP A 83 -3.70 12.92 10.02
N GLU A 84 -2.36 12.95 9.97
CA GLU A 84 -1.59 12.69 8.75
C GLU A 84 -1.83 11.26 8.24
N GLU A 85 -1.70 10.25 9.11
CA GLU A 85 -1.95 8.85 8.75
C GLU A 85 -3.39 8.64 8.29
N ARG A 86 -4.37 9.26 8.95
CA ARG A 86 -5.79 9.17 8.59
C ARG A 86 -6.08 9.78 7.22
N ALA A 87 -5.49 10.93 6.90
CA ALA A 87 -5.62 11.53 5.57
C ALA A 87 -5.04 10.61 4.49
N VAL A 88 -3.87 10.03 4.73
CA VAL A 88 -3.23 9.09 3.79
C VAL A 88 -4.01 7.79 3.66
N LEU A 89 -4.60 7.27 4.74
CA LEU A 89 -5.45 6.07 4.70
C LEU A 89 -6.76 6.35 3.93
N ALA A 90 -7.36 7.54 4.08
CA ALA A 90 -8.50 7.96 3.26
C ALA A 90 -8.13 8.04 1.77
N LEU A 91 -6.98 8.65 1.44
CA LEU A 91 -6.46 8.70 0.08
C LEU A 91 -6.19 7.29 -0.47
N THR A 92 -5.65 6.40 0.37
CA THR A 92 -5.38 5.01 -0.01
C THR A 92 -6.68 4.26 -0.33
N ASP A 93 -7.74 4.45 0.45
CA ASP A 93 -9.06 3.86 0.19
C ASP A 93 -9.61 4.32 -1.17
N GLU A 94 -9.69 5.63 -1.40
CA GLU A 94 -10.29 6.19 -2.62
C GLU A 94 -9.48 5.89 -3.88
N VAL A 95 -8.14 5.96 -3.82
CA VAL A 95 -7.29 5.60 -4.97
C VAL A 95 -7.32 4.10 -5.26
N THR A 96 -7.42 3.25 -4.24
CA THR A 96 -7.54 1.79 -4.45
C THR A 96 -8.89 1.44 -5.07
N GLU A 97 -9.96 2.09 -4.62
CA GLU A 97 -11.33 1.89 -5.12
C GLU A 97 -11.73 2.91 -6.20
N ILE A 98 -10.76 3.42 -6.97
CA ILE A 98 -10.94 4.57 -7.89
C ILE A 98 -12.16 4.48 -8.81
N ALA A 99 -12.57 3.26 -9.20
CA ALA A 99 -13.75 3.03 -10.04
C ALA A 99 -15.09 3.40 -9.37
N LYS A 100 -15.15 3.54 -8.04
CA LYS A 100 -16.37 3.88 -7.29
C LYS A 100 -16.72 5.36 -7.30
N GLY A 101 -15.78 6.24 -7.68
CA GLY A 101 -16.03 7.68 -7.65
C GLY A 101 -14.79 8.57 -7.78
N GLY A 102 -13.62 8.02 -8.06
CA GLY A 102 -12.38 8.79 -8.06
C GLY A 102 -11.90 9.12 -6.64
N VAL A 103 -11.09 10.17 -6.55
CA VAL A 103 -10.63 10.77 -5.29
C VAL A 103 -11.43 12.05 -5.06
N SER A 104 -12.00 12.20 -3.87
CA SER A 104 -12.75 13.39 -3.49
C SER A 104 -11.80 14.57 -3.27
N GLU A 105 -12.28 15.78 -3.60
CA GLU A 105 -11.51 17.01 -3.37
C GLU A 105 -11.17 17.19 -1.89
N GLU A 106 -12.08 16.80 -0.98
CA GLU A 106 -11.88 16.87 0.46
C GLU A 106 -10.68 16.04 0.92
N VAL A 107 -10.59 14.77 0.50
CA VAL A 107 -9.47 13.88 0.84
C VAL A 107 -8.17 14.38 0.21
N TYR A 108 -8.21 14.82 -1.05
CA TYR A 108 -7.03 15.31 -1.74
C TYR A 108 -6.46 16.56 -1.06
N GLN A 109 -7.31 17.54 -0.75
CA GLN A 109 -6.90 18.77 -0.07
C GLN A 109 -6.48 18.54 1.38
N ALA A 110 -7.07 17.56 2.09
CA ALA A 110 -6.62 17.20 3.42
C ALA A 110 -5.17 16.70 3.43
N CYS A 111 -4.79 15.85 2.46
CA CYS A 111 -3.41 15.39 2.30
C CYS A 111 -2.45 16.54 2.01
N ILE A 112 -2.79 17.43 1.06
CA ILE A 112 -1.96 18.60 0.73
C ILE A 112 -1.79 19.50 1.96
N LYS A 113 -2.87 19.77 2.69
CA LYS A 113 -2.83 20.63 3.88
C LYS A 113 -1.91 20.08 4.98
N LEU A 114 -1.92 18.77 5.18
CA LEU A 114 -1.16 18.13 6.27
C LEU A 114 0.29 17.84 5.89
N MET A 115 0.57 17.46 4.64
CA MET A 115 1.88 16.96 4.22
C MET A 115 2.55 17.79 3.11
N GLY A 116 1.81 18.68 2.46
CA GLY A 116 2.25 19.38 1.26
C GLY A 116 2.09 18.56 -0.03
N GLU A 117 2.23 19.23 -1.17
CA GLU A 117 2.05 18.64 -2.50
C GLU A 117 3.06 17.53 -2.79
N GLN A 118 4.33 17.75 -2.45
CA GLN A 118 5.41 16.80 -2.77
C GLN A 118 5.22 15.44 -2.06
N LYS A 119 4.91 15.45 -0.76
CA LYS A 119 4.62 14.21 -0.02
C LYS A 119 3.32 13.57 -0.48
N THR A 120 2.29 14.37 -0.81
CA THR A 120 1.04 13.84 -1.37
C THR A 120 1.28 13.11 -2.69
N ALA A 121 2.10 13.68 -3.59
CA ALA A 121 2.52 13.02 -4.82
C ALA A 121 3.30 11.71 -4.56
N GLN A 122 4.19 11.69 -3.57
CA GLN A 122 4.90 10.47 -3.16
C GLN A 122 3.92 9.41 -2.62
N CYS A 123 2.92 9.79 -1.82
CA CYS A 123 1.87 8.90 -1.34
C CYS A 123 1.05 8.32 -2.51
N LEU A 124 0.67 9.14 -3.50
CA LEU A 124 -0.03 8.66 -4.70
C LEU A 124 0.80 7.60 -5.44
N MET A 125 2.10 7.84 -5.65
CA MET A 125 2.98 6.85 -6.28
C MET A 125 3.12 5.59 -5.43
N GLN A 126 3.15 5.70 -4.10
CA GLN A 126 3.18 4.55 -3.21
C GLN A 126 1.90 3.71 -3.33
N ILE A 127 0.73 4.34 -3.37
CA ILE A 127 -0.58 3.69 -3.50
C ILE A 127 -0.74 3.02 -4.88
N VAL A 128 -0.35 3.73 -5.95
CA VAL A 128 -0.41 3.19 -7.32
C VAL A 128 0.49 1.97 -7.46
N THR A 129 1.72 2.04 -6.93
CA THR A 129 2.69 0.95 -7.04
C THR A 129 2.22 -0.30 -6.29
N ILE A 130 1.70 -0.17 -5.06
CA ILE A 130 1.14 -1.34 -4.35
C ILE A 130 -0.09 -1.90 -5.05
N ASN A 131 -0.94 -1.06 -5.64
CA ASN A 131 -2.10 -1.52 -6.40
C ASN A 131 -1.68 -2.35 -7.63
N ALA A 132 -0.58 -2.00 -8.28
CA ALA A 132 0.00 -2.81 -9.34
C ALA A 132 0.56 -4.14 -8.81
N TRP A 133 1.29 -4.13 -7.68
CA TRP A 133 1.77 -5.36 -7.03
C TRP A 133 0.66 -6.30 -6.61
N ASN A 134 -0.42 -5.79 -6.01
CA ASN A 134 -1.58 -6.60 -5.63
C ASN A 134 -2.17 -7.30 -6.85
N ARG A 135 -2.28 -6.61 -8.00
CA ARG A 135 -2.79 -7.17 -9.25
C ARG A 135 -1.87 -8.26 -9.79
N ILE A 136 -0.56 -8.05 -9.77
CA ILE A 136 0.41 -9.08 -10.15
C ILE A 136 0.24 -10.31 -9.25
N ALA A 137 0.35 -10.14 -7.94
CA ALA A 137 0.30 -11.24 -6.98
C ALA A 137 -1.00 -12.06 -7.05
N LEU A 138 -2.15 -11.40 -7.16
CA LEU A 138 -3.45 -12.07 -7.26
C LEU A 138 -3.63 -12.79 -8.59
N THR A 139 -3.21 -12.18 -9.71
CA THR A 139 -3.40 -12.77 -11.04
C THR A 139 -2.43 -13.91 -11.34
N THR A 140 -1.28 -13.98 -10.67
CA THR A 140 -0.32 -15.10 -10.75
C THR A 140 -0.50 -16.14 -9.65
N CYS A 141 -1.44 -15.92 -8.71
CA CYS A 141 -1.65 -16.75 -7.53
C CYS A 141 -0.38 -16.90 -6.68
N MET A 142 0.26 -15.78 -6.35
CA MET A 142 1.26 -15.75 -5.28
C MET A 142 0.56 -15.96 -3.93
N TYR A 143 1.03 -16.92 -3.16
CA TYR A 143 0.59 -17.19 -1.80
C TYR A 143 1.80 -17.49 -0.92
N HIS A 144 1.65 -17.24 0.37
CA HIS A 144 2.57 -17.72 1.37
C HIS A 144 2.25 -19.18 1.71
N GLU A 145 3.26 -19.97 2.06
CA GLU A 145 3.01 -21.32 2.59
C GLU A 145 2.21 -21.24 3.90
N ALA A 146 1.39 -22.26 4.17
CA ALA A 146 0.78 -22.41 5.48
C ALA A 146 1.85 -22.97 6.42
N GLU A 147 2.00 -22.36 7.60
CA GLU A 147 2.82 -22.91 8.68
C GLU A 147 2.31 -24.29 9.13
#